data_AF-K6X3D8-F1
#
_entry.id   AF-K6X3D8-F1
#
_cell.length_a   1.000
_cell.length_b   1.000
_cell.length_c   1.000
_cell.angle_alpha   90.00
_cell.angle_beta   90.00
_cell.angle_gamma   90.00
#
_symmetry.space_group_name_H-M   'P 1'
#
loop_
_entity.id
_entity.type
_entity.pdbx_description
1 polymer ?
#
loop_
_entity_poly.entity_id
_entity_poly.type
_entity_poly.pdbx_seq_one_letter_code
_entity_poly.pdbx_strand_id
1 'polypeptide(L)'
;MRFATNETATTTIGFIAEAFEEIGGVPDKVLADRMGCLKVGVVANVVVPTPMYVRYATHYEFAPDFCHGADPESKGIVENLCGYAQSDLARPLWTEAKIRHWP
;
A
#
# COMPACT_ATOMS: atom_id res chain seq x y z
N MET A 1 7.88 7.72 -4.96
CA MET A 1 6.42 7.92 -4.66
C MET A 1 5.61 7.73 -5.94
N ARG A 2 4.50 6.99 -5.87
CA ARG A 2 3.55 6.76 -6.97
C ARG A 2 2.12 7.00 -6.52
N PHE A 3 1.25 7.39 -7.45
CA PHE A 3 -0.18 7.62 -7.21
C PHE A 3 -1.01 6.83 -8.21
N ALA A 4 -2.15 6.30 -7.74
CA ALA A 4 -3.12 5.60 -8.57
C ALA A 4 -4.54 6.12 -8.33
N THR A 5 -5.41 5.91 -9.32
CA THR A 5 -6.84 6.24 -9.23
C THR A 5 -7.69 5.09 -8.66
N ASN A 6 -7.09 3.93 -8.40
CA ASN A 6 -7.77 2.76 -7.89
C ASN A 6 -6.88 1.97 -6.93
N GLU A 7 -7.54 1.20 -6.07
CA GLU A 7 -6.90 0.32 -5.08
C GLU A 7 -7.14 -1.15 -5.48
N THR A 8 -6.83 -1.50 -6.73
CA THR A 8 -6.90 -2.90 -7.16
C THR A 8 -5.65 -3.65 -6.74
N ALA A 9 -5.76 -4.96 -6.58
CA ALA A 9 -4.64 -5.80 -6.16
C ALA A 9 -3.46 -5.70 -7.13
N THR A 10 -3.72 -5.69 -8.44
CA THR A 10 -2.70 -5.50 -9.49
C THR A 10 -1.96 -4.18 -9.33
N THR A 11 -2.69 -3.08 -9.14
CA THR A 11 -2.09 -1.75 -8.96
C THR A 11 -1.23 -1.69 -7.70
N THR A 12 -1.78 -2.14 -6.57
CA THR A 12 -1.07 -2.14 -5.28
C THR A 12 0.22 -2.95 -5.35
N ILE A 13 0.14 -4.17 -5.90
CA ILE A 13 1.30 -5.07 -6.01
C ILE A 13 2.33 -4.53 -7.02
N GLY A 14 1.89 -3.87 -8.10
CA GLY A 14 2.80 -3.18 -9.02
C GLY A 14 3.62 -2.10 -8.32
N PHE A 15 2.98 -1.27 -7.49
CA PHE A 15 3.70 -0.25 -6.72
C PHE A 15 4.63 -0.82 -5.66
N ILE A 16 4.33 -1.98 -5.09
CA ILE A 16 5.26 -2.68 -4.19
C ILE A 16 6.51 -3.13 -4.97
N ALA A 17 6.35 -3.66 -6.18
CA ALA A 17 7.48 -4.05 -7.02
C ALA A 17 8.38 -2.86 -7.36
N GLU A 18 7.77 -1.74 -7.80
CA GLU A 18 8.51 -0.50 -8.04
C GLU A 18 9.23 0.01 -6.78
N ALA A 19 8.63 -0.15 -5.60
CA ALA A 19 9.28 0.22 -4.35
C ALA A 19 10.49 -0.67 -4.05
N PHE A 20 10.43 -1.98 -4.33
CA PHE A 20 11.59 -2.88 -4.21
C PHE A 20 12.74 -2.46 -5.13
N GLU A 21 12.42 -2.06 -6.36
CA GLU A 21 13.42 -1.53 -7.29
C GLU A 21 14.04 -0.23 -6.78
N GLU A 22 13.22 0.70 -6.27
CA GLU A 22 13.68 2.00 -5.73
C GLU A 22 14.60 1.81 -4.50
N ILE A 23 14.32 0.84 -3.62
CA ILE A 23 15.17 0.56 -2.44
C ILE A 23 16.35 -0.37 -2.75
N GLY A 24 16.42 -0.92 -3.97
CA GLY A 24 17.52 -1.78 -4.43
C GLY A 24 17.45 -3.24 -3.95
N GLY A 25 16.27 -3.72 -3.57
CA GLY A 25 16.10 -5.10 -3.11
C GLY A 25 14.71 -5.39 -2.52
N VAL A 26 14.51 -6.65 -2.12
CA VAL A 26 13.28 -7.08 -1.44
C VAL A 26 13.55 -7.15 0.08
N PRO A 27 12.71 -6.54 0.93
CA PRO A 27 12.84 -6.68 2.37
C PRO A 27 12.34 -8.05 2.84
N ASP A 28 12.87 -8.54 3.97
CA ASP A 28 12.42 -9.81 4.56
C ASP A 28 10.92 -9.81 4.92
N LYS A 29 10.36 -8.64 5.18
CA LYS A 29 8.95 -8.45 5.56
C LYS A 29 8.36 -7.23 4.89
N VAL A 30 7.12 -7.37 4.42
CA VAL A 30 6.30 -6.26 3.94
C VAL A 30 5.10 -6.11 4.87
N LEU A 31 5.04 -4.99 5.58
CA LEU A 31 3.91 -4.63 6.43
C LEU A 31 2.89 -3.82 5.62
N ALA A 32 1.74 -4.41 5.33
CA ALA A 32 0.64 -3.76 4.63
C ALA A 32 -0.49 -3.36 5.58
N ASP A 33 -1.29 -2.38 5.20
CA ASP A 33 -2.58 -2.16 5.88
C ASP A 33 -3.57 -3.30 5.58
N ARG A 34 -4.66 -3.39 6.35
CA ARG A 34 -5.73 -4.38 6.17
C ARG A 34 -6.63 -4.09 4.96
N MET A 35 -6.04 -3.64 3.85
CA MET A 35 -6.70 -3.23 2.61
C MET A 35 -7.42 -4.37 1.90
N GLY A 36 -8.59 -4.07 1.31
CA GLY A 36 -9.46 -5.08 0.71
C GLY A 36 -8.85 -5.79 -0.50
N CYS A 37 -7.90 -5.16 -1.18
CA CYS A 37 -7.22 -5.76 -2.33
C CYS A 37 -6.17 -6.81 -1.96
N LEU A 38 -5.64 -6.79 -0.73
CA LEU A 38 -4.64 -7.75 -0.24
C LEU A 38 -5.20 -8.76 0.77
N LYS A 39 -6.42 -8.54 1.27
CA LYS A 39 -7.05 -9.33 2.33
C LYS A 39 -8.39 -9.92 1.87
N VAL A 40 -8.61 -11.21 2.14
CA VAL A 40 -9.92 -11.85 1.97
C VAL A 40 -10.76 -11.86 3.25
N GLY A 41 -10.13 -11.76 4.42
CA GLY A 41 -10.85 -11.71 5.69
C GLY A 41 -9.94 -11.55 6.90
N VAL A 42 -10.54 -11.58 8.09
CA VAL A 42 -9.83 -11.62 9.37
C VAL A 42 -10.46 -12.72 10.22
N VAL A 43 -9.64 -13.62 10.75
CA VAL A 43 -10.07 -14.73 11.61
C VAL A 43 -9.27 -14.68 12.90
N ALA A 44 -9.94 -14.64 14.06
CA ALA A 44 -9.27 -14.50 15.37
C ALA A 44 -8.24 -13.35 15.41
N ASN A 45 -8.59 -12.20 14.81
CA ASN A 45 -7.73 -11.02 14.63
C ASN A 45 -6.47 -11.21 13.75
N VAL A 46 -6.32 -12.38 13.12
CA VAL A 46 -5.28 -12.66 12.13
C VAL A 46 -5.82 -12.38 10.74
N VAL A 47 -5.08 -11.61 9.95
CA VAL A 47 -5.45 -11.27 8.57
C VAL A 47 -5.21 -12.47 7.67
N VAL A 48 -6.21 -12.81 6.84
CA VAL A 48 -6.08 -13.82 5.80
C VAL A 48 -5.77 -13.11 4.48
N PRO A 49 -4.56 -13.29 3.91
CA PRO A 49 -4.19 -12.63 2.66
C PRO A 49 -4.90 -13.24 1.45
N THR A 50 -5.01 -12.48 0.37
CA THR A 50 -5.52 -12.99 -0.91
C THR A 50 -4.54 -14.01 -1.50
N PRO A 51 -5.01 -15.01 -2.26
CA PRO A 51 -4.12 -15.95 -2.95
C PRO A 51 -3.13 -15.25 -3.89
N MET A 52 -3.53 -14.13 -4.48
CA MET A 52 -2.64 -13.31 -5.31
C MET A 52 -1.49 -12.74 -4.48
N TYR A 53 -1.78 -12.16 -3.32
CA TYR A 53 -0.74 -11.57 -2.48
C TYR A 53 0.18 -12.62 -1.89
N VAL A 54 -0.34 -13.80 -1.52
CA VAL A 54 0.49 -14.94 -1.10
C VAL A 54 1.45 -15.36 -2.22
N ARG A 55 0.96 -15.54 -3.45
CA ARG A 55 1.81 -15.89 -4.61
C ARG A 55 2.87 -14.84 -4.88
N TYR A 56 2.50 -13.57 -4.78
CA TYR A 56 3.43 -12.46 -4.96
C TYR A 56 4.52 -12.45 -3.88
N ALA A 57 4.15 -12.65 -2.62
CA ALA A 57 5.08 -12.77 -1.50
C ALA A 57 6.04 -13.96 -1.67
N THR A 58 5.52 -15.12 -2.10
CA THR A 58 6.37 -16.27 -2.43
C THR A 58 7.31 -16.00 -3.60
N HIS A 59 6.87 -15.27 -4.62
CA HIS A 59 7.71 -14.97 -5.79
C HIS A 59 8.90 -14.07 -5.46
N TYR A 60 8.70 -13.08 -4.59
CA TYR A 60 9.75 -12.16 -4.15
C TYR A 60 10.45 -12.59 -2.85
N GLU A 61 10.00 -13.69 -2.23
CA GLU A 61 10.55 -14.26 -1.00
C GLU A 61 10.46 -13.35 0.24
N PHE A 62 9.43 -12.51 0.33
CA PHE A 62 9.14 -11.74 1.54
C PHE A 62 8.05 -12.38 2.41
N ALA A 63 8.08 -12.12 3.71
CA ALA A 63 6.99 -12.46 4.63
C ALA A 63 5.89 -11.39 4.58
N PRO A 64 4.65 -11.71 4.15
CA PRO A 64 3.56 -10.77 4.19
C PRO A 64 3.10 -10.57 5.64
N ASP A 65 3.02 -9.32 6.08
CA ASP A 65 2.52 -8.95 7.40
C ASP A 65 1.46 -7.85 7.28
N PHE A 66 0.62 -7.71 8.30
CA PHE A 66 -0.46 -6.75 8.31
C PHE A 66 -0.53 -5.97 9.60
N CYS A 67 -0.77 -4.66 9.48
CA CYS A 67 -1.02 -3.80 10.61
C CYS A 67 -2.13 -4.36 11.52
N HIS A 68 -1.98 -4.20 12.84
CA HIS A 68 -3.07 -4.45 13.78
C HIS A 68 -4.20 -3.44 13.57
N GLY A 69 -5.43 -3.87 13.85
CA GLY A 69 -6.57 -2.96 13.90
C GLY A 69 -6.45 -2.07 15.13
N ALA A 70 -6.51 -0.74 14.93
CA ALA A 70 -6.44 0.26 16.00
C ALA A 70 -5.16 0.19 16.87
N ASP A 71 -3.99 0.25 16.22
CA ASP A 71 -2.69 0.42 16.88
C ASP A 71 -2.11 1.83 16.59
N PRO A 72 -2.56 2.88 17.30
CA PRO A 72 -2.16 4.26 17.02
C PRO A 72 -0.68 4.54 17.35
N GLU A 73 -0.07 3.77 18.24
CA GLU A 73 1.31 4.01 18.69
C GLU A 73 2.32 3.62 17.61
N SER A 74 2.15 2.46 16.96
CA SER A 74 3.04 2.02 15.87
C SER A 74 2.74 2.68 14.53
N LYS A 75 1.51 3.18 14.33
CA LYS A 75 1.06 3.77 13.06
C LYS A 75 1.38 5.25 12.88
N GLY A 76 1.65 6.01 13.95
CA GLY A 76 1.80 7.47 13.86
C GLY A 76 2.81 7.97 12.83
N ILE A 77 3.96 7.29 12.66
CA ILE A 77 4.97 7.67 11.65
C ILE A 77 4.45 7.43 10.22
N VAL A 78 3.83 6.26 10.00
CA VAL A 78 3.27 5.88 8.70
C VAL A 78 2.07 6.76 8.34
N GLU A 79 1.20 7.05 9.31
CA GLU A 79 0.04 7.92 9.14
C GLU A 79 0.44 9.36 8.88
N ASN A 80 1.48 9.89 9.54
CA ASN A 80 2.01 11.22 9.24
C ASN A 80 2.59 11.30 7.83
N LEU A 81 3.37 10.31 7.41
CA LEU A 81 3.93 10.26 6.06
C LEU A 81 2.83 10.13 4.99
N CYS A 82 1.85 9.26 5.22
CA CYS A 82 0.71 9.07 4.33
C CYS A 82 -0.14 10.34 4.25
N GLY A 83 -0.39 10.99 5.39
CA GLY A 83 -1.08 12.27 5.49
C GLY A 83 -0.39 13.35 4.66
N TYR A 84 0.93 13.52 4.84
CA TYR A 84 1.74 14.43 4.04
C TYR A 84 1.63 14.13 2.54
N ALA A 85 1.79 12.87 2.15
CA ALA A 85 1.69 12.48 0.75
C ALA A 85 0.30 12.77 0.15
N GLN A 86 -0.76 12.61 0.93
CA GLN A 86 -2.12 12.91 0.48
C GLN A 86 -2.37 14.42 0.38
N SER A 87 -2.02 15.19 1.42
CA SER A 87 -2.34 16.62 1.50
C SER A 87 -1.49 17.47 0.57
N ASP A 88 -0.20 17.19 0.50
CA ASP A 88 0.79 18.11 -0.08
C ASP A 88 1.27 17.65 -1.45
N LEU A 89 1.09 16.38 -1.80
CA LEU A 89 1.51 15.84 -3.09
C LEU A 89 0.30 15.42 -3.94
N ALA A 90 -0.55 14.52 -3.44
CA ALA A 90 -1.66 13.98 -4.21
C ALA A 90 -2.70 15.06 -4.54
N ARG A 91 -3.25 15.75 -3.52
CA ARG A 91 -4.32 16.73 -3.73
C ARG A 91 -3.94 17.84 -4.71
N PRO A 92 -2.74 18.47 -4.63
CA PRO A 92 -2.29 19.42 -5.64
C PRO A 92 -2.21 18.81 -7.04
N LEU A 93 -1.57 17.65 -7.19
CA LEU A 93 -1.45 16.95 -8.47
C LEU A 93 -2.81 16.71 -9.16
N TRP A 94 -3.79 16.18 -8.40
CA TRP A 94 -5.13 15.93 -8.94
C TRP A 94 -5.91 17.22 -9.22
N THR A 95 -5.67 18.28 -8.45
CA THR A 95 -6.31 19.59 -8.67
C THR A 95 -5.78 20.23 -9.95
N GLU A 96 -4.46 20.24 -10.14
CA GLU A 96 -3.81 20.74 -11.37
C GLU A 96 -4.26 19.95 -12.60
N ALA A 97 -4.32 18.62 -12.51
CA ALA A 97 -4.82 17.78 -13.58
C ALA A 97 -6.27 18.12 -13.95
N LYS A 98 -7.15 18.31 -12.95
CA LYS A 98 -8.55 18.73 -13.19
C LYS A 98 -8.64 20.10 -13.88
N ILE A 99 -7.82 21.07 -13.48
CA ILE A 99 -7.79 22.41 -14.12
C ILE A 99 -7.29 22.30 -15.56
N ARG A 100 -6.23 21.52 -15.82
CA ARG A 100 -5.69 21.34 -17.17
C ARG A 100 -6.66 20.65 -18.13
N HIS A 101 -7.55 19.80 -17.61
CA HIS A 101 -8.58 19.11 -18.37
C HIS A 101 -9.95 19.83 -18.33
N TRP A 102 -10.01 21.05 -17.80
CA TRP A 102 -11.19 21.92 -17.85
C TRP A 102 -11.26 22.62 -19.22
N PRO A 103 -12.40 22.59 -19.93
CA PRO A 103 -12.55 23.23 -21.25
C PRO A 103 -12.48 24.76 -21.20
#